data_AF-A0A2I0NNH6-F1
#
_entry.id   AF-A0A2I0NNH6-F1
#
_cell.length_a   1.000
_cell.length_b   1.000
_cell.length_c   1.000
_cell.angle_alpha   90.00
_cell.angle_beta   90.00
_cell.angle_gamma   90.00
#
_symmetry.space_group_name_H-M   'P 1'
#
loop_
_entity.id
_entity.type
_entity.pdbx_description
1 polymer ?
#
loop_
_entity_poly.entity_id
_entity_poly.type
_entity_poly.pdbx_seq_one_letter_code
_entity_poly.pdbx_strand_id
1 'polypeptide(L)'
;MESLNTMRSYTIVRMPEAVQNVSKERIKYMIFGCGSTGYNVAEELEQENEDLIILDKDEKRVEDLRDQKYEALVRDLRDPNLMEGLPVPEVAFILANDRDANLAALKTVKTRYPATYVIARATDPVSVDLLQQEGADIVLYPQEVVARTAIHHIRKLHSSRLALRLYDMLAAWEGTLCIVTHLNPDPDSISSAMALSMIARHASRNKLNCRILYEGDIGHQENRAFINLLEIKMERLTPQILEECNYIALVDSSGPGVNNELPRSTRVNIIVDHHKNGEHPSTVADFVDIRPGVGATASIMTQYLMELDIPVNKSVATALLYGIRADTRDFKRNVTPQDLNYAAFLLPLTDSDLLDKITSPSISQETVEIIGNAIRNRRLKSGYLFSNVGYIRNRDALPQAADMLIHLEGVNTALVYGISDQNIVISARNKDIRLHLGNVMAEAFGPIGEAGGHATMAAAMIPLSYFSMVKEKEGLLDLIIDPILKRFSSIVGLDDEDKQ
;
A
#
# COMPACT_ATOMS: atom_id res chain seq x y z
N MET A 1 10.92 -12.62 -23.34
CA MET A 1 11.64 -12.12 -22.16
C MET A 1 10.62 -11.60 -21.16
N GLU A 2 9.83 -12.51 -20.60
CA GLU A 2 8.92 -12.21 -19.49
C GLU A 2 9.31 -13.15 -18.34
N SER A 3 9.94 -12.60 -17.31
CA SER A 3 10.23 -13.31 -16.08
C SER A 3 9.02 -13.14 -15.16
N LEU A 4 8.21 -14.18 -15.09
CA LEU A 4 7.09 -14.33 -14.15
C LEU A 4 7.61 -14.28 -12.72
N ASN A 5 7.50 -13.10 -12.12
CA ASN A 5 7.74 -12.84 -10.72
C ASN A 5 6.53 -13.39 -9.93
N THR A 6 6.46 -14.71 -9.76
CA THR A 6 5.45 -15.34 -8.92
C THR A 6 5.91 -15.28 -7.47
N MET A 7 5.40 -14.30 -6.72
CA MET A 7 5.37 -14.35 -5.27
C MET A 7 4.67 -15.66 -4.86
N ARG A 8 5.44 -16.66 -4.42
CA ARG A 8 4.87 -17.78 -3.67
C ARG A 8 4.53 -17.27 -2.28
N SER A 9 3.25 -16.96 -2.07
CA SER A 9 2.67 -16.69 -0.77
C SER A 9 2.89 -17.90 0.15
N TYR A 10 3.35 -17.65 1.38
CA TYR A 10 3.23 -18.65 2.43
C TYR A 10 1.75 -18.76 2.77
N THR A 11 1.07 -19.71 2.12
CA THR A 11 -0.27 -20.10 2.54
C THR A 11 -0.11 -20.87 3.83
N ILE A 12 -0.69 -20.37 4.93
CA ILE A 12 -0.91 -21.19 6.13
C ILE A 12 -1.93 -22.26 5.72
N VAL A 13 -1.42 -23.40 5.24
CA VAL A 13 -2.25 -24.55 4.92
C VAL A 13 -2.62 -25.19 6.26
N ARG A 14 -3.90 -25.08 6.65
CA ARG A 14 -4.43 -25.92 7.74
C ARG A 14 -4.22 -27.38 7.34
N MET A 15 -3.51 -28.13 8.20
CA MET A 15 -3.37 -29.58 8.04
C MET A 15 -4.77 -30.20 7.95
N PRO A 16 -5.08 -30.97 6.91
CA PRO A 16 -6.30 -31.78 6.92
C PRO A 16 -6.17 -32.82 8.05
N GLU A 17 -7.17 -32.91 8.92
CA GLU A 17 -7.27 -33.99 9.89
C GLU A 17 -7.24 -35.33 9.14
N ALA A 18 -6.21 -36.14 9.41
CA ALA A 18 -5.97 -37.37 8.70
C ALA A 18 -7.12 -38.36 8.96
N VAL A 19 -7.79 -38.77 7.88
CA VAL A 19 -8.75 -39.88 7.92
C VAL A 19 -8.00 -41.18 8.23
N GLN A 20 -8.49 -41.88 9.25
CA GLN A 20 -7.95 -43.11 9.85
C GLN A 20 -7.91 -44.29 8.88
N ASN A 21 -6.75 -44.95 8.79
CA ASN A 21 -6.53 -46.36 9.17
C ASN A 21 -5.16 -46.83 8.63
N VAL A 22 -4.38 -47.50 9.49
CA VAL A 22 -3.49 -48.67 9.24
C VAL A 22 -2.37 -48.67 10.29
N SER A 23 -2.21 -49.85 10.90
CA SER A 23 -1.41 -50.27 12.05
C SER A 23 0.12 -50.23 11.87
N LYS A 24 0.71 -49.04 11.76
CA LYS A 24 2.14 -48.83 12.04
C LYS A 24 2.28 -47.64 12.99
N GLU A 25 3.17 -47.74 13.97
CA GLU A 25 3.53 -46.61 14.82
C GLU A 25 3.88 -45.42 13.91
N ARG A 26 3.26 -44.26 14.17
CA ARG A 26 3.53 -43.02 13.44
C ARG A 26 4.53 -42.21 14.25
N ILE A 27 5.33 -41.42 13.55
CA ILE A 27 6.20 -40.43 14.17
C ILE A 27 5.90 -39.07 13.54
N LYS A 28 6.05 -38.00 14.32
CA LYS A 28 5.77 -36.66 13.82
C LYS A 28 6.80 -36.21 12.80
N TYR A 29 8.08 -36.34 13.14
CA TYR A 29 9.18 -35.89 12.29
C TYR A 29 10.19 -37.00 11.98
N MET A 30 10.73 -36.97 10.77
CA MET A 30 11.89 -37.79 10.41
C MET A 30 12.84 -37.00 9.53
N ILE A 31 14.13 -36.96 9.91
CA ILE A 31 15.18 -36.26 9.16
C ILE A 31 16.03 -37.29 8.41
N PHE A 32 16.12 -37.12 7.09
CA PHE A 32 16.94 -37.92 6.19
C PHE A 32 18.17 -37.09 5.78
N GLY A 33 19.32 -37.42 6.35
CA GLY A 33 20.58 -36.70 6.18
C GLY A 33 20.75 -35.62 7.24
N CYS A 34 21.56 -35.92 8.25
CA CYS A 34 21.87 -35.04 9.37
C CYS A 34 23.23 -34.35 9.20
N GLY A 35 23.49 -33.77 8.03
CA GLY A 35 24.63 -32.85 7.88
C GLY A 35 24.41 -31.57 8.70
N SER A 36 25.13 -30.49 8.39
CA SER A 36 24.95 -29.20 9.08
C SER A 36 23.49 -28.72 9.09
N THR A 37 22.79 -28.84 7.97
CA THR A 37 21.38 -28.42 7.87
C THR A 37 20.45 -29.34 8.64
N GLY A 38 20.63 -30.66 8.56
CA GLY A 38 19.77 -31.60 9.28
C GLY A 38 19.96 -31.52 10.79
N TYR A 39 21.19 -31.28 11.26
CA TYR A 39 21.47 -31.06 12.67
C TYR A 39 20.77 -29.81 13.21
N ASN A 40 20.89 -28.66 12.52
CA ASN A 40 20.19 -27.43 12.96
C ASN A 40 18.66 -27.59 12.97
N VAL A 41 18.10 -28.38 12.05
CA VAL A 41 16.67 -28.70 12.07
C VAL A 41 16.31 -29.59 13.26
N ALA A 42 17.15 -30.57 13.60
CA ALA A 42 16.95 -31.41 14.77
C ALA A 42 16.98 -30.60 16.08
N GLU A 43 17.93 -29.67 16.21
CA GLU A 43 18.09 -28.82 17.40
C GLU A 43 16.87 -27.90 17.62
N GLU A 44 16.33 -27.29 16.56
CA GLU A 44 15.13 -26.44 16.65
C GLU A 44 13.87 -27.26 16.99
N LEU A 45 13.73 -28.47 16.42
CA LEU A 45 12.58 -29.34 16.73
C LEU A 45 12.64 -29.93 18.15
N GLU A 46 13.85 -30.16 18.67
CA GLU A 46 14.03 -30.62 20.05
C GLU A 46 13.58 -29.56 21.07
N GLN A 47 13.80 -28.27 20.79
CA GLN A 47 13.32 -27.18 21.66
C GLN A 47 11.79 -27.16 21.79
N GLU A 48 11.06 -27.70 20.81
CA GLU A 48 9.61 -27.86 20.83
C GLU A 48 9.15 -29.18 21.49
N ASN A 49 10.08 -30.02 21.96
CA ASN A 49 9.87 -31.32 22.63
C ASN A 49 9.05 -32.32 21.79
N GLU A 50 9.43 -32.47 20.52
CA GLU A 50 8.73 -33.26 19.51
C GLU A 50 9.41 -34.62 19.21
N ASP A 51 8.61 -35.63 18.84
CA ASP A 51 9.13 -36.97 18.48
C ASP A 51 9.82 -36.96 17.11
N LEU A 52 11.11 -37.28 17.09
CA LEU A 52 11.99 -37.20 15.92
C LEU A 52 12.92 -38.42 15.78
N ILE A 53 12.95 -39.01 14.57
CA ILE A 53 13.98 -39.99 14.17
C ILE A 53 14.91 -39.37 13.12
N ILE A 54 16.21 -39.62 13.26
CA ILE A 54 17.24 -39.13 12.35
C ILE A 54 17.91 -40.29 11.61
N LEU A 55 17.98 -40.20 10.29
CA LEU A 55 18.63 -41.17 9.41
C LEU A 55 19.85 -40.55 8.75
N ASP A 56 21.02 -41.19 8.87
CA ASP A 56 22.23 -40.77 8.15
C ASP A 56 23.05 -41.99 7.70
N LYS A 57 23.83 -41.85 6.64
CA LYS A 57 24.71 -42.93 6.15
C LYS A 57 26.03 -43.00 6.90
N ASP A 58 26.42 -41.91 7.57
CA ASP A 58 27.68 -41.79 8.30
C ASP A 58 27.51 -42.37 9.72
N GLU A 59 28.08 -43.55 9.95
CA GLU A 59 27.99 -44.27 11.23
C GLU A 59 28.48 -43.42 12.40
N LYS A 60 29.58 -42.70 12.21
CA LYS A 60 30.15 -41.86 13.26
C LYS A 60 29.19 -40.73 13.64
N ARG A 61 28.53 -40.12 12.66
CA ARG A 61 27.55 -39.06 12.93
C ARG A 61 26.33 -39.59 13.66
N VAL A 62 25.88 -40.80 13.35
CA VAL A 62 24.78 -41.46 14.06
C VAL A 62 25.17 -41.78 15.50
N GLU A 63 26.40 -42.21 15.75
CA GLU A 63 26.93 -42.38 17.11
C GLU A 63 26.95 -41.06 17.89
N ASP A 64 27.51 -39.99 17.30
CA ASP A 64 27.55 -38.65 17.91
C ASP A 64 26.15 -38.10 18.25
N LEU A 65 25.14 -38.39 17.42
CA LEU A 65 23.74 -38.02 17.66
C LEU A 65 23.11 -38.83 18.81
N ARG A 66 23.42 -40.12 18.91
CA ARG A 66 22.94 -40.98 20.01
C ARG A 66 23.54 -40.58 21.34
N ASP A 67 24.81 -40.16 21.36
CA ASP A 67 25.46 -39.62 22.55
C ASP A 67 24.77 -38.33 23.04
N GLN A 68 24.18 -37.58 22.10
CA GLN A 68 23.33 -36.41 22.37
C GLN A 68 21.85 -36.79 22.66
N LYS A 69 21.54 -38.08 22.77
CA LYS A 69 20.22 -38.64 23.06
C LYS A 69 19.17 -38.53 21.95
N TYR A 70 19.58 -38.22 20.72
CA TYR A 70 18.68 -38.34 19.57
C TYR A 70 18.45 -39.82 19.21
N GLU A 71 17.23 -40.13 18.77
CA GLU A 71 16.94 -41.41 18.13
C GLU A 71 17.48 -41.39 16.69
N ALA A 72 18.66 -41.97 16.48
CA ALA A 72 19.34 -41.97 15.18
C ALA A 72 19.68 -43.37 14.66
N LEU A 73 19.59 -43.57 13.34
CA LEU A 73 19.81 -44.85 12.67
C LEU A 73 20.69 -44.70 11.42
N VAL A 74 21.57 -45.69 11.21
CA VAL A 74 22.41 -45.75 10.00
C VAL A 74 21.56 -46.24 8.82
N ARG A 75 21.39 -45.39 7.81
CA ARG A 75 20.65 -45.68 6.57
C ARG A 75 21.24 -44.92 5.38
N ASP A 76 21.39 -45.60 4.25
CA ASP A 76 21.63 -44.94 2.97
C ASP A 76 20.31 -44.49 2.36
N LEU A 77 20.18 -43.19 2.11
CA LEU A 77 19.01 -42.59 1.46
C LEU A 77 18.76 -43.10 0.04
N ARG A 78 19.76 -43.73 -0.59
CA ARG A 78 19.64 -44.36 -1.91
C ARG A 78 19.09 -45.79 -1.85
N ASP A 79 19.00 -46.39 -0.67
CA ASP A 79 18.51 -47.75 -0.50
C ASP A 79 16.98 -47.80 -0.73
N PRO A 80 16.47 -48.63 -1.66
CA PRO A 80 15.04 -48.85 -1.82
C PRO A 80 14.33 -49.33 -0.53
N ASN A 81 15.06 -49.95 0.39
CA ASN A 81 14.56 -50.43 1.68
C ASN A 81 14.74 -49.41 2.82
N LEU A 82 15.04 -48.14 2.52
CA LEU A 82 15.25 -47.05 3.48
C LEU A 82 14.21 -47.02 4.62
N MET A 83 12.93 -47.25 4.30
CA MET A 83 11.80 -47.19 5.24
C MET A 83 11.43 -48.53 5.90
N GLU A 84 12.25 -49.57 5.72
CA GLU A 84 12.00 -50.88 6.33
C GLU A 84 12.26 -50.86 7.85
N GLY A 85 11.28 -51.34 8.62
CA GLY A 85 11.35 -51.36 10.08
C GLY A 85 11.15 -50.01 10.78
N LEU A 86 10.82 -48.94 10.04
CA LEU A 86 10.62 -47.60 10.59
C LEU A 86 9.13 -47.22 10.72
N PRO A 87 8.78 -46.36 11.69
CA PRO A 87 7.46 -45.74 11.76
C PRO A 87 7.22 -44.82 10.55
N VAL A 88 5.95 -44.50 10.29
CA VAL A 88 5.59 -43.62 9.18
C VAL A 88 5.67 -42.16 9.66
N PRO A 89 6.49 -41.30 9.02
CA PRO A 89 6.55 -39.88 9.38
C PRO A 89 5.35 -39.11 8.83
N GLU A 90 4.80 -38.21 9.65
CA GLU A 90 3.87 -37.19 9.18
C GLU A 90 4.59 -36.15 8.32
N VAL A 91 5.78 -35.71 8.78
CA VAL A 91 6.67 -34.81 8.05
C VAL A 91 8.06 -35.42 7.89
N ALA A 92 8.54 -35.49 6.66
CA ALA A 92 9.88 -35.96 6.30
C ALA A 92 10.76 -34.82 5.79
N PHE A 93 11.87 -34.58 6.48
CA PHE A 93 12.89 -33.62 6.09
C PHE A 93 14.02 -34.32 5.34
N ILE A 94 14.12 -34.14 4.03
CA ILE A 94 15.16 -34.76 3.21
C ILE A 94 16.27 -33.74 2.94
N LEU A 95 17.34 -33.80 3.74
CA LEU A 95 18.29 -32.69 3.92
C LEU A 95 19.76 -33.06 3.64
N ALA A 96 20.03 -34.22 3.04
CA ALA A 96 21.40 -34.63 2.72
C ALA A 96 22.07 -33.66 1.72
N ASN A 97 23.39 -33.55 1.81
CA ASN A 97 24.20 -32.78 0.87
C ASN A 97 24.55 -33.60 -0.39
N ASP A 98 23.56 -34.28 -0.96
CA ASP A 98 23.73 -35.22 -2.06
C ASP A 98 22.43 -35.26 -2.87
N ARG A 99 22.50 -34.73 -4.09
CA ARG A 99 21.36 -34.60 -5.01
C ARG A 99 20.63 -35.93 -5.22
N ASP A 100 21.39 -36.96 -5.57
CA ASP A 100 20.83 -38.25 -5.97
C ASP A 100 20.24 -38.98 -4.76
N ALA A 101 20.87 -38.84 -3.60
CA ALA A 101 20.33 -39.36 -2.35
C ALA A 101 18.99 -38.70 -1.98
N ASN A 102 18.88 -37.38 -2.07
CA ASN A 102 17.63 -36.68 -1.78
C ASN A 102 16.51 -37.08 -2.74
N LEU A 103 16.83 -37.21 -4.04
CA LEU A 103 15.87 -37.64 -5.05
C LEU A 103 15.39 -39.09 -4.82
N ALA A 104 16.32 -40.00 -4.50
CA ALA A 104 15.98 -41.39 -4.21
C ALA A 104 15.13 -41.54 -2.94
N ALA A 105 15.49 -40.82 -1.87
CA ALA A 105 14.71 -40.80 -0.62
C ALA A 105 13.31 -40.22 -0.86
N LEU A 106 13.19 -39.11 -1.60
CA LEU A 106 11.91 -38.49 -1.94
C LEU A 106 11.00 -39.47 -2.68
N LYS A 107 11.52 -40.13 -3.73
CA LYS A 107 10.78 -41.15 -4.49
C LYS A 107 10.32 -42.28 -3.59
N THR A 108 11.20 -42.78 -2.73
CA THR A 108 10.91 -43.88 -1.82
C THR A 108 9.80 -43.51 -0.84
N VAL A 109 9.90 -42.34 -0.20
CA VAL A 109 8.90 -41.83 0.75
C VAL A 109 7.56 -41.60 0.05
N LYS A 110 7.53 -40.87 -1.08
CA LYS A 110 6.28 -40.54 -1.78
C LYS A 110 5.61 -41.74 -2.45
N THR A 111 6.36 -42.71 -2.93
CA THR A 111 5.80 -43.95 -3.50
C THR A 111 5.15 -44.80 -2.41
N ARG A 112 5.81 -44.93 -1.26
CA ARG A 112 5.35 -45.81 -0.18
C ARG A 112 4.30 -45.17 0.71
N TYR A 113 4.44 -43.87 0.96
CA TYR A 113 3.60 -43.06 1.83
C TYR A 113 3.25 -41.72 1.15
N PRO A 114 2.33 -41.73 0.16
CA PRO A 114 1.97 -40.53 -0.60
C PRO A 114 1.44 -39.36 0.26
N ALA A 115 0.90 -39.66 1.44
CA ALA A 115 0.36 -38.69 2.37
C ALA A 115 1.41 -38.01 3.27
N THR A 116 2.64 -38.51 3.33
CA THR A 116 3.72 -37.86 4.09
C THR A 116 4.05 -36.51 3.46
N TYR A 117 4.11 -35.47 4.28
CA TYR A 117 4.52 -34.13 3.86
C TYR A 117 6.05 -34.08 3.79
N VAL A 118 6.63 -33.71 2.65
CA VAL A 118 8.07 -33.78 2.42
C VAL A 118 8.66 -32.40 2.17
N ILE A 119 9.64 -32.04 2.99
CA ILE A 119 10.48 -30.85 2.84
C ILE A 119 11.86 -31.33 2.37
N ALA A 120 12.23 -31.03 1.12
CA ALA A 120 13.46 -31.51 0.51
C ALA A 120 14.47 -30.37 0.29
N ARG A 121 15.75 -30.65 0.50
CA ARG A 121 16.85 -29.75 0.20
C ARG A 121 17.32 -29.95 -1.24
N ALA A 122 17.36 -28.87 -2.01
CA ALA A 122 18.10 -28.81 -3.26
C ALA A 122 19.58 -28.49 -2.99
N THR A 123 20.49 -29.17 -3.69
CA THR A 123 21.94 -28.89 -3.63
C THR A 123 22.39 -27.86 -4.67
N ASP A 124 21.57 -27.66 -5.70
CA ASP A 124 21.81 -26.78 -6.84
C ASP A 124 20.47 -26.30 -7.43
N PRO A 125 20.46 -25.23 -8.25
CA PRO A 125 19.23 -24.68 -8.81
C PRO A 125 18.42 -25.64 -9.69
N VAL A 126 19.08 -26.55 -10.42
CA VAL A 126 18.39 -27.50 -11.32
C VAL A 126 17.60 -28.54 -10.51
N SER A 127 18.13 -28.92 -9.35
CA SER A 127 17.47 -29.85 -8.43
C SER A 127 16.19 -29.29 -7.82
N VAL A 128 15.96 -27.97 -7.83
CA VAL A 128 14.74 -27.37 -7.28
C VAL A 128 13.50 -27.86 -8.03
N ASP A 129 13.52 -27.75 -9.35
CA ASP A 129 12.39 -28.14 -10.20
C ASP A 129 12.19 -29.66 -10.21
N LEU A 130 13.30 -30.42 -10.22
CA LEU A 130 13.26 -31.88 -10.19
C LEU A 130 12.60 -32.42 -8.91
N LEU A 131 12.98 -31.90 -7.74
CA LEU A 131 12.39 -32.33 -6.47
C LEU A 131 10.90 -31.96 -6.37
N GLN A 132 10.50 -30.80 -6.91
CA GLN A 132 9.07 -30.43 -6.97
C GLN A 132 8.27 -31.37 -7.86
N GLN A 133 8.80 -31.72 -9.05
CA GLN A 133 8.14 -32.63 -9.98
C GLN A 133 7.96 -34.04 -9.42
N GLU A 134 8.89 -34.49 -8.59
CA GLU A 134 8.86 -35.81 -7.94
C GLU A 134 8.03 -35.81 -6.64
N GLY A 135 7.35 -34.69 -6.35
CA GLY A 135 6.30 -34.61 -5.34
C GLY A 135 6.71 -34.01 -4.01
N ALA A 136 7.89 -33.39 -3.86
CA ALA A 136 8.23 -32.66 -2.65
C ALA A 136 7.26 -31.48 -2.45
N ASP A 137 6.70 -31.35 -1.25
CA ASP A 137 5.73 -30.30 -0.93
C ASP A 137 6.42 -28.93 -0.77
N ILE A 138 7.63 -28.94 -0.18
CA ILE A 138 8.51 -27.77 -0.10
C ILE A 138 9.90 -28.16 -0.56
N VAL A 139 10.52 -27.30 -1.38
CA VAL A 139 11.93 -27.45 -1.76
C VAL A 139 12.72 -26.24 -1.28
N LEU A 140 13.76 -26.50 -0.48
CA LEU A 140 14.64 -25.50 0.10
C LEU A 140 15.97 -25.49 -0.66
N TYR A 141 16.34 -24.35 -1.22
CA TYR A 141 17.70 -24.12 -1.74
C TYR A 141 18.45 -23.19 -0.76
N PRO A 142 19.32 -23.73 0.11
CA PRO A 142 19.87 -22.96 1.24
C PRO A 142 20.56 -21.66 0.84
N GLN A 143 21.31 -21.67 -0.26
CA GLN A 143 22.07 -20.51 -0.73
C GLN A 143 21.14 -19.34 -1.10
N GLU A 144 20.00 -19.63 -1.74
CA GLU A 144 19.00 -18.61 -2.08
C GLU A 144 18.27 -18.11 -0.84
N VAL A 145 17.89 -19.00 0.07
CA VAL A 145 17.23 -18.64 1.33
C VAL A 145 18.13 -17.73 2.17
N VAL A 146 19.41 -18.06 2.29
CA VAL A 146 20.41 -17.23 2.99
C VAL A 146 20.59 -15.89 2.29
N ALA A 147 20.75 -15.87 0.97
CA ALA A 147 20.90 -14.62 0.21
C ALA A 147 19.70 -13.68 0.40
N ARG A 148 18.47 -14.20 0.30
CA ARG A 148 17.24 -13.43 0.53
C ARG A 148 17.19 -12.86 1.94
N THR A 149 17.54 -13.66 2.93
CA THR A 149 17.56 -13.25 4.35
C THR A 149 18.62 -12.17 4.58
N ALA A 150 19.82 -12.29 4.01
CA ALA A 150 20.86 -11.28 4.10
C ALA A 150 20.42 -9.94 3.49
N ILE A 151 19.82 -9.96 2.29
CA ILE A 151 19.28 -8.75 1.66
C ILE A 151 18.16 -8.13 2.50
N HIS A 152 17.30 -8.95 3.12
CA HIS A 152 16.27 -8.48 4.03
C HIS A 152 16.88 -7.72 5.23
N HIS A 153 17.91 -8.27 5.87
CA HIS A 153 18.61 -7.59 6.97
C HIS A 153 19.31 -6.30 6.54
N ILE A 154 19.94 -6.27 5.35
CA ILE A 154 20.56 -5.05 4.82
C ILE A 154 19.52 -3.95 4.59
N ARG A 155 18.34 -4.29 4.04
CA ARG A 155 17.24 -3.33 3.87
C ARG A 155 16.77 -2.78 5.21
N LYS A 156 16.62 -3.64 6.22
CA LYS A 156 16.29 -3.21 7.59
C LYS A 156 17.35 -2.24 8.13
N LEU A 157 18.63 -2.60 8.05
CA LEU A 157 19.75 -1.75 8.47
C LEU A 157 19.78 -0.38 7.75
N HIS A 158 19.48 -0.36 6.45
CA HIS A 158 19.42 0.89 5.69
C HIS A 158 18.31 1.80 6.22
N SER A 159 17.11 1.27 6.43
CA SER A 159 16.00 2.02 6.99
C SER A 159 16.27 2.50 8.43
N SER A 160 16.84 1.66 9.30
CA SER A 160 17.22 2.07 10.66
C SER A 160 18.26 3.20 10.63
N ARG A 161 19.23 3.15 9.72
CA ARG A 161 20.23 4.23 9.54
C ARG A 161 19.61 5.55 9.11
N LEU A 162 18.63 5.52 8.19
CA LEU A 162 17.91 6.71 7.77
C LEU A 162 17.10 7.32 8.94
N ALA A 163 16.39 6.47 9.69
CA ALA A 163 15.63 6.89 10.86
C ALA A 163 16.54 7.57 11.91
N LEU A 164 17.67 6.92 12.25
CA LEU A 164 18.66 7.46 13.18
C LEU A 164 19.29 8.76 12.67
N ARG A 165 19.66 8.83 11.38
CA ARG A 165 20.21 10.06 10.78
C ARG A 165 19.21 11.22 10.86
N LEU A 166 17.93 10.97 10.55
CA LEU A 166 16.88 11.97 10.70
C LEU A 166 16.75 12.41 12.16
N TYR A 167 16.75 11.46 13.09
CA TYR A 167 16.65 11.71 14.52
C TYR A 167 17.81 12.56 15.04
N ASP A 168 19.05 12.20 14.72
CA ASP A 168 20.25 12.94 15.13
C ASP A 168 20.26 14.36 14.58
N MET A 169 19.82 14.53 13.32
CA MET A 169 19.70 15.84 12.69
C MET A 169 18.67 16.71 13.42
N LEU A 170 17.48 16.16 13.70
CA LEU A 170 16.41 16.86 14.43
C LEU A 170 16.79 17.16 15.89
N ALA A 171 17.57 16.28 16.53
CA ALA A 171 18.05 16.47 17.90
C ALA A 171 19.00 17.66 18.05
N ALA A 172 19.70 18.04 16.97
CA ALA A 172 20.61 19.18 16.93
C ALA A 172 19.92 20.52 16.59
N TRP A 173 18.64 20.51 16.24
CA TRP A 173 17.91 21.70 15.81
C TRP A 173 17.10 22.35 16.94
N GLU A 174 16.99 23.68 16.88
CA GLU A 174 16.15 24.50 17.76
C GLU A 174 15.40 25.54 16.91
N GLY A 175 14.25 26.05 17.38
CA GLY A 175 13.43 27.00 16.64
C GLY A 175 12.21 26.34 15.99
N THR A 176 11.80 26.80 14.79
CA THR A 176 10.56 26.38 14.14
C THR A 176 10.82 25.48 12.93
N LEU A 177 10.27 24.27 12.96
CA LEU A 177 10.18 23.36 11.81
C LEU A 177 8.77 23.43 11.21
N CYS A 178 8.70 23.86 9.96
CA CYS A 178 7.49 23.87 9.17
C CYS A 178 7.43 22.62 8.30
N ILE A 179 6.38 21.82 8.47
CA ILE A 179 6.15 20.58 7.73
C ILE A 179 5.03 20.85 6.73
N VAL A 180 5.38 20.91 5.46
CA VAL A 180 4.46 21.24 4.36
C VAL A 180 3.93 19.96 3.75
N THR A 181 2.61 19.81 3.75
CA THR A 181 1.91 18.74 3.04
C THR A 181 1.87 19.03 1.53
N HIS A 182 1.46 18.06 0.72
CA HIS A 182 1.15 18.38 -0.67
C HIS A 182 -0.11 19.26 -0.81
N LEU A 183 -0.31 19.81 -2.00
CA LEU A 183 -1.46 20.62 -2.40
C LEU A 183 -2.76 19.82 -2.25
N ASN A 184 -3.77 20.40 -1.60
CA ASN A 184 -5.03 19.73 -1.28
C ASN A 184 -4.79 18.44 -0.47
N PRO A 185 -4.30 18.57 0.78
CA PRO A 185 -3.72 17.46 1.51
C PRO A 185 -4.70 16.32 1.77
N ASP A 186 -4.21 15.10 1.63
CA ASP A 186 -4.93 13.88 1.92
C ASP A 186 -4.51 13.26 3.27
N PRO A 187 -5.13 12.15 3.70
CA PRO A 187 -4.77 11.51 4.95
C PRO A 187 -3.32 11.00 5.03
N ASP A 188 -2.68 10.63 3.91
CA ASP A 188 -1.29 10.17 3.90
C ASP A 188 -0.35 11.32 4.24
N SER A 189 -0.47 12.43 3.53
CA SER A 189 0.36 13.61 3.77
C SER A 189 0.17 14.20 5.15
N ILE A 190 -1.08 14.31 5.62
CA ILE A 190 -1.39 14.85 6.96
C ILE A 190 -0.86 13.94 8.06
N SER A 191 -1.08 12.63 7.97
CA SER A 191 -0.61 11.68 8.99
C SER A 191 0.91 11.59 9.03
N SER A 192 1.56 11.68 7.86
CA SER A 192 3.02 11.76 7.73
C SER A 192 3.58 13.01 8.40
N ALA A 193 2.92 14.17 8.23
CA ALA A 193 3.30 15.41 8.89
C ALA A 193 3.17 15.31 10.43
N MET A 194 2.10 14.69 10.92
CA MET A 194 1.91 14.43 12.35
C MET A 194 3.02 13.54 12.92
N ALA A 195 3.38 12.47 12.22
CA ALA A 195 4.44 11.57 12.63
C ALA A 195 5.82 12.27 12.65
N LEU A 196 6.13 13.09 11.64
CA LEU A 196 7.39 13.82 11.58
C LEU A 196 7.46 14.85 12.72
N SER A 197 6.36 15.54 13.00
CA SER A 197 6.23 16.45 14.14
C SER A 197 6.50 15.73 15.47
N MET A 198 5.98 14.50 15.63
CA MET A 198 6.22 13.68 16.82
C MET A 198 7.69 13.26 16.95
N ILE A 199 8.31 12.80 15.86
CA ILE A 199 9.74 12.44 15.83
C ILE A 199 10.60 13.66 16.18
N ALA A 200 10.33 14.81 15.56
CA ALA A 200 11.09 16.03 15.77
C ALA A 200 10.99 16.56 17.20
N ARG A 201 9.79 16.55 17.80
CA ARG A 201 9.59 16.92 19.21
C ARG A 201 10.28 15.96 20.16
N HIS A 202 10.24 14.66 19.88
CA HIS A 202 10.93 13.65 20.68
C HIS A 202 12.46 13.83 20.62
N ALA A 203 13.02 13.92 19.40
CA ALA A 203 14.45 14.07 19.17
C ALA A 203 15.02 15.35 19.78
N SER A 204 14.37 16.49 19.54
CA SER A 204 14.80 17.80 20.04
C SER A 204 14.46 18.05 21.51
N ARG A 205 13.79 17.10 22.20
CA ARG A 205 13.25 17.28 23.56
C ARG A 205 12.36 18.52 23.68
N ASN A 206 11.47 18.71 22.70
CA ASN A 206 10.55 19.85 22.56
C ASN A 206 11.22 21.23 22.35
N LYS A 207 12.50 21.28 21.97
CA LYS A 207 13.16 22.53 21.58
C LYS A 207 12.77 23.01 20.18
N LEU A 208 12.32 22.08 19.33
CA LEU A 208 11.81 22.38 18.01
C LEU A 208 10.29 22.54 18.06
N ASN A 209 9.80 23.72 17.72
CA ASN A 209 8.39 23.99 17.52
C ASN A 209 7.97 23.50 16.13
N CYS A 210 7.08 22.50 16.07
CA CYS A 210 6.63 21.92 14.80
C CYS A 210 5.27 22.48 14.40
N ARG A 211 5.19 23.02 13.19
CA ARG A 211 4.00 23.59 12.55
C ARG A 211 3.66 22.79 11.29
N ILE A 212 2.43 22.32 11.16
CA ILE A 212 1.96 21.60 9.97
C ILE A 212 1.26 22.59 9.06
N LEU A 213 1.76 22.76 7.84
CA LEU A 213 1.32 23.74 6.88
C LEU A 213 0.67 23.05 5.69
N TYR A 214 -0.46 23.59 5.23
CA TYR A 214 -1.15 23.09 4.04
C TYR A 214 -1.46 24.19 3.02
N GLU A 215 -1.60 23.78 1.77
CA GLU A 215 -1.96 24.63 0.64
C GLU A 215 -3.24 24.10 -0.02
N GLY A 216 -3.93 24.97 -0.78
CA GLY A 216 -5.19 24.62 -1.43
C GLY A 216 -6.36 24.43 -0.45
N ASP A 217 -7.27 23.53 -0.81
CA ASP A 217 -8.51 23.25 -0.08
C ASP A 217 -8.50 21.84 0.54
N ILE A 218 -9.09 21.72 1.73
CA ILE A 218 -9.34 20.41 2.36
C ILE A 218 -10.62 19.82 1.74
N GLY A 219 -10.43 19.13 0.61
CA GLY A 219 -11.48 18.41 -0.11
C GLY A 219 -11.98 17.18 0.66
N HIS A 220 -13.12 16.62 0.23
CA HIS A 220 -13.79 15.45 0.83
C HIS A 220 -14.25 15.62 2.29
N GLN A 221 -15.43 15.06 2.60
CA GLN A 221 -15.98 15.09 3.96
C GLN A 221 -15.14 14.26 4.94
N GLU A 222 -14.56 13.16 4.46
CA GLU A 222 -13.70 12.28 5.25
C GLU A 222 -12.44 13.00 5.73
N ASN A 223 -11.73 13.75 4.88
CA ASN A 223 -10.52 14.48 5.28
C ASN A 223 -10.83 15.62 6.27
N ARG A 224 -12.01 16.25 6.16
CA ARG A 224 -12.45 17.23 7.16
C ARG A 224 -12.81 16.57 8.49
N ALA A 225 -13.50 15.42 8.45
CA ALA A 225 -13.77 14.64 9.65
C ALA A 225 -12.46 14.17 10.29
N PHE A 226 -11.49 13.73 9.48
CA PHE A 226 -10.15 13.34 9.89
C PHE A 226 -9.46 14.43 10.71
N ILE A 227 -9.38 15.65 10.18
CA ILE A 227 -8.75 16.79 10.85
C ILE A 227 -9.50 17.18 12.12
N ASN A 228 -10.83 17.29 12.04
CA ASN A 228 -11.65 17.78 13.16
C ASN A 228 -11.72 16.77 14.31
N LEU A 229 -11.93 15.49 14.02
CA LEU A 229 -12.09 14.45 15.05
C LEU A 229 -10.76 14.11 15.74
N LEU A 230 -9.63 14.19 15.03
CA LEU A 230 -8.30 14.02 15.62
C LEU A 230 -7.71 15.30 16.21
N GLU A 231 -8.42 16.42 16.13
CA GLU A 231 -7.98 17.75 16.58
C GLU A 231 -6.62 18.15 16.00
N ILE A 232 -6.41 17.88 14.70
CA ILE A 232 -5.13 18.09 14.03
C ILE A 232 -4.88 19.60 13.89
N LYS A 233 -3.78 20.07 14.49
CA LYS A 233 -3.34 21.46 14.37
C LYS A 233 -2.56 21.66 13.08
N MET A 234 -3.22 22.26 12.10
CA MET A 234 -2.62 22.67 10.84
C MET A 234 -3.09 24.08 10.47
N GLU A 235 -2.26 24.79 9.73
CA GLU A 235 -2.53 26.17 9.31
C GLU A 235 -2.22 26.34 7.83
N ARG A 236 -2.93 27.26 7.19
CA ARG A 236 -2.74 27.52 5.77
C ARG A 236 -1.39 28.19 5.56
N LEU A 237 -0.61 27.68 4.61
CA LEU A 237 0.66 28.29 4.26
C LEU A 237 0.42 29.72 3.74
N THR A 238 1.19 30.66 4.27
CA THR A 238 1.28 32.02 3.76
C THR A 238 2.74 32.42 3.64
N PRO A 239 3.08 33.40 2.77
CA PRO A 239 4.45 33.91 2.69
C PRO A 239 4.99 34.37 4.04
N GLN A 240 4.15 34.95 4.90
CA GLN A 240 4.54 35.40 6.25
C GLN A 240 4.93 34.22 7.14
N ILE A 241 4.15 33.13 7.14
CA ILE A 241 4.46 31.94 7.93
C ILE A 241 5.75 31.30 7.43
N LEU A 242 5.97 31.29 6.11
CA LEU A 242 7.18 30.74 5.51
C LEU A 242 8.45 31.48 5.98
N GLU A 243 8.37 32.80 6.17
CA GLU A 243 9.46 33.62 6.72
C GLU A 243 9.78 33.31 8.20
N GLU A 244 8.80 32.79 8.95
CA GLU A 244 8.97 32.39 10.36
C GLU A 244 9.60 30.99 10.52
N CYS A 245 9.74 30.23 9.42
CA CYS A 245 10.28 28.88 9.43
C CYS A 245 11.82 28.89 9.48
N ASN A 246 12.41 28.25 10.49
CA ASN A 246 13.87 28.02 10.50
C ASN A 246 14.25 26.83 9.62
N TYR A 247 13.37 25.83 9.55
CA TYR A 247 13.54 24.61 8.77
C TYR A 247 12.24 24.27 8.04
N ILE A 248 12.37 23.69 6.85
CA ILE A 248 11.22 23.25 6.04
C ILE A 248 11.37 21.76 5.75
N ALA A 249 10.31 21.00 6.01
CA ALA A 249 10.16 19.61 5.61
C ALA A 249 9.02 19.46 4.61
N LEU A 250 9.21 18.64 3.59
CA LEU A 250 8.15 18.18 2.69
C LEU A 250 7.82 16.73 3.00
N VAL A 251 6.53 16.45 3.13
CA VAL A 251 6.01 15.08 3.27
C VAL A 251 5.03 14.79 2.15
N ASP A 252 5.14 13.60 1.58
CA ASP A 252 4.34 13.17 0.44
C ASP A 252 4.45 14.10 -0.78
N SER A 253 5.64 14.66 -0.95
CA SER A 253 6.01 15.53 -2.05
C SER A 253 7.51 15.43 -2.28
N SER A 254 7.91 15.18 -3.53
CA SER A 254 9.31 14.94 -3.90
C SER A 254 10.17 16.20 -4.00
N GLY A 255 9.59 17.40 -3.87
CA GLY A 255 10.33 18.66 -3.93
C GLY A 255 9.46 19.92 -4.00
N PRO A 256 10.05 21.11 -3.82
CA PRO A 256 9.34 22.38 -3.90
C PRO A 256 8.81 22.63 -5.33
N GLY A 257 7.56 23.05 -5.45
CA GLY A 257 6.86 23.22 -6.71
C GLY A 257 6.43 21.90 -7.37
N VAL A 258 6.56 20.77 -6.66
CA VAL A 258 6.08 19.45 -7.09
C VAL A 258 4.94 19.03 -6.17
N ASN A 259 3.70 19.23 -6.65
CA ASN A 259 2.49 19.00 -5.87
C ASN A 259 2.43 19.87 -4.59
N ASN A 260 2.99 21.09 -4.64
CA ASN A 260 2.88 22.15 -3.62
C ASN A 260 3.11 23.50 -4.32
N GLU A 261 2.71 24.62 -3.71
CA GLU A 261 2.84 25.96 -4.32
C GLU A 261 4.15 26.67 -3.92
N LEU A 262 5.06 25.97 -3.23
CA LEU A 262 6.37 26.54 -2.90
C LEU A 262 7.14 26.90 -4.17
N PRO A 263 7.82 28.05 -4.20
CA PRO A 263 8.75 28.37 -5.28
C PRO A 263 9.80 27.27 -5.43
N ARG A 264 10.12 26.84 -6.65
CA ARG A 264 11.13 25.80 -6.92
C ARG A 264 12.53 26.13 -6.36
N SER A 265 12.81 27.40 -6.09
CA SER A 265 14.05 27.90 -5.48
C SER A 265 14.05 27.82 -3.94
N THR A 266 12.94 27.41 -3.31
CA THR A 266 12.83 27.33 -1.86
C THR A 266 13.79 26.27 -1.32
N ARG A 267 14.63 26.65 -0.36
CA ARG A 267 15.48 25.69 0.35
C ARG A 267 14.61 24.86 1.29
N VAL A 268 14.66 23.55 1.14
CA VAL A 268 14.01 22.58 2.02
C VAL A 268 15.07 21.72 2.70
N ASN A 269 14.84 21.31 3.93
CA ASN A 269 15.81 20.55 4.72
C ASN A 269 15.51 19.04 4.73
N ILE A 270 14.23 18.67 4.75
CA ILE A 270 13.78 17.27 4.81
C ILE A 270 12.80 17.01 3.67
N ILE A 271 12.96 15.89 2.97
CA ILE A 271 12.00 15.38 1.99
C ILE A 271 11.75 13.90 2.32
N VAL A 272 10.48 13.53 2.53
CA VAL A 272 10.04 12.14 2.69
C VAL A 272 8.86 11.89 1.77
N ASP A 273 9.00 10.93 0.85
CA ASP A 273 8.00 10.65 -0.19
C ASP A 273 8.06 9.19 -0.66
N HIS A 274 6.99 8.68 -1.25
CA HIS A 274 6.91 7.33 -1.84
C HIS A 274 6.60 7.34 -3.34
N HIS A 275 6.36 8.50 -3.95
CA HIS A 275 6.02 8.64 -5.36
C HIS A 275 7.21 8.39 -6.32
N LYS A 276 6.89 7.91 -7.53
CA LYS A 276 7.85 7.70 -8.64
C LYS A 276 8.15 8.95 -9.45
N ASN A 277 7.26 9.94 -9.39
CA ASN A 277 7.16 10.98 -10.41
C ASN A 277 7.72 12.31 -9.91
N GLY A 278 8.96 12.57 -10.30
CA GLY A 278 9.53 13.91 -10.34
C GLY A 278 10.84 13.84 -11.10
N GLU A 279 11.07 14.76 -12.03
CA GLU A 279 12.43 15.25 -12.19
C GLU A 279 12.83 15.69 -10.79
N HIS A 280 13.71 14.95 -10.10
CA HIS A 280 14.27 15.45 -8.86
C HIS A 280 14.91 16.78 -9.26
N PRO A 281 14.32 17.93 -8.88
CA PRO A 281 15.03 19.17 -9.13
C PRO A 281 16.38 19.00 -8.42
N SER A 282 17.37 19.79 -8.79
CA SER A 282 18.63 19.87 -8.06
C SER A 282 18.40 20.49 -6.66
N THR A 283 17.38 20.03 -5.93
CA THR A 283 16.95 20.50 -4.63
C THR A 283 17.95 19.95 -3.63
N VAL A 284 18.79 20.85 -3.14
CA VAL A 284 19.73 20.56 -2.07
C VAL A 284 18.92 20.49 -0.77
N ALA A 285 18.47 19.30 -0.41
CA ALA A 285 17.91 19.01 0.91
C ALA A 285 18.95 18.29 1.78
N ASP A 286 18.95 18.59 3.07
CA ASP A 286 19.90 18.02 4.03
C ASP A 286 19.60 16.53 4.30
N PHE A 287 18.31 16.15 4.17
CA PHE A 287 17.81 14.79 4.29
C PHE A 287 16.77 14.50 3.20
N VAL A 288 16.96 13.41 2.45
CA VAL A 288 16.03 12.94 1.43
C VAL A 288 15.84 11.43 1.60
N ASP A 289 14.59 11.01 1.75
CA ASP A 289 14.19 9.62 1.69
C ASP A 289 12.97 9.46 0.79
N ILE A 290 13.22 9.06 -0.45
CA ILE A 290 12.17 8.81 -1.44
C ILE A 290 12.19 7.32 -1.76
N ARG A 291 11.08 6.62 -1.49
CA ARG A 291 11.00 5.16 -1.62
C ARG A 291 9.90 4.71 -2.58
N PRO A 292 10.18 4.76 -3.90
CA PRO A 292 9.22 4.30 -4.89
C PRO A 292 8.84 2.83 -4.67
N GLY A 293 7.55 2.57 -4.49
CA GLY A 293 7.01 1.23 -4.31
C GLY A 293 6.67 0.84 -2.86
N VAL A 294 6.82 1.76 -1.91
CA VAL A 294 6.12 1.67 -0.61
C VAL A 294 4.67 2.12 -0.79
N GLY A 295 3.74 1.54 -0.03
CA GLY A 295 2.31 1.77 -0.22
C GLY A 295 1.80 3.14 0.18
N ALA A 296 2.53 3.89 1.02
CA ALA A 296 2.20 5.25 1.47
C ALA A 296 3.44 5.92 2.09
N THR A 297 3.48 7.25 2.16
CA THR A 297 4.47 8.00 2.96
C THR A 297 4.29 7.69 4.46
N ALA A 298 3.05 7.49 4.91
CA ALA A 298 2.69 7.08 6.27
C ALA A 298 3.32 5.75 6.68
N SER A 299 3.55 4.84 5.72
CA SER A 299 4.28 3.60 5.97
C SER A 299 5.77 3.85 6.27
N ILE A 300 6.40 4.78 5.56
CA ILE A 300 7.80 5.19 5.82
C ILE A 300 7.90 5.80 7.22
N MET A 301 6.95 6.68 7.56
CA MET A 301 6.90 7.34 8.86
C MET A 301 6.63 6.35 10.01
N THR A 302 5.75 5.38 9.79
CA THR A 302 5.50 4.30 10.76
C THR A 302 6.76 3.47 11.00
N GLN A 303 7.51 3.15 9.93
CA GLN A 303 8.78 2.46 10.07
C GLN A 303 9.77 3.27 10.92
N TYR A 304 9.88 4.59 10.70
CA TYR A 304 10.77 5.42 11.52
C TYR A 304 10.39 5.39 12.99
N LEU A 305 9.10 5.47 13.32
CA LEU A 305 8.64 5.39 14.71
C LEU A 305 9.01 4.06 15.37
N MET A 306 8.86 2.94 14.64
CA MET A 306 9.25 1.62 15.13
C MET A 306 10.76 1.48 15.34
N GLU A 307 11.56 1.92 14.36
CA GLU A 307 13.03 1.80 14.41
C GLU A 307 13.66 2.72 15.47
N LEU A 308 13.00 3.85 15.78
CA LEU A 308 13.44 4.79 16.81
C LEU A 308 12.87 4.48 18.21
N ASP A 309 12.03 3.45 18.32
CA ASP A 309 11.32 3.07 19.56
C ASP A 309 10.59 4.26 20.22
N ILE A 310 9.94 5.09 19.38
CA ILE A 310 9.20 6.27 19.86
C ILE A 310 7.77 5.84 20.22
N PRO A 311 7.31 6.06 21.46
CA PRO A 311 5.94 5.75 21.85
C PRO A 311 4.92 6.53 21.00
N VAL A 312 4.09 5.80 20.26
CA VAL A 312 3.08 6.39 19.37
C VAL A 312 1.79 6.61 20.16
N ASN A 313 1.31 7.86 20.21
CA ASN A 313 0.04 8.17 20.84
C ASN A 313 -1.15 7.76 19.96
N LYS A 314 -2.33 7.62 20.57
CA LYS A 314 -3.55 7.14 19.91
C LYS A 314 -3.96 7.96 18.68
N SER A 315 -3.80 9.28 18.74
CA SER A 315 -4.16 10.19 17.63
C SER A 315 -3.25 9.98 16.42
N VAL A 316 -1.92 9.97 16.63
CA VAL A 316 -0.95 9.72 15.55
C VAL A 316 -1.07 8.30 14.99
N ALA A 317 -1.32 7.29 15.85
CA ALA A 317 -1.52 5.92 15.39
C ALA A 317 -2.75 5.79 14.49
N THR A 318 -3.87 6.40 14.92
CA THR A 318 -5.11 6.44 14.14
C THR A 318 -4.90 7.17 12.81
N ALA A 319 -4.17 8.29 12.84
CA ALA A 319 -3.82 9.06 11.66
C ALA A 319 -3.02 8.23 10.65
N LEU A 320 -1.94 7.61 11.09
CA LEU A 320 -1.07 6.79 10.24
C LEU A 320 -1.81 5.58 9.67
N LEU A 321 -2.64 4.90 10.47
CA LEU A 321 -3.41 3.76 9.98
C LEU A 321 -4.40 4.19 8.89
N TYR A 322 -5.07 5.33 9.07
CA TYR A 322 -5.97 5.86 8.05
C TYR A 322 -5.20 6.32 6.80
N GLY A 323 -4.05 6.98 6.95
CA GLY A 323 -3.17 7.38 5.84
C GLY A 323 -2.76 6.19 4.97
N ILE A 324 -2.26 5.12 5.60
CA ILE A 324 -1.90 3.87 4.89
C ILE A 324 -3.12 3.28 4.16
N ARG A 325 -4.30 3.22 4.82
CA ARG A 325 -5.52 2.70 4.21
C ARG A 325 -6.00 3.56 3.05
N ALA A 326 -5.95 4.87 3.18
CA ALA A 326 -6.43 5.80 2.15
C ALA A 326 -5.61 5.64 0.86
N ASP A 327 -4.29 5.70 0.94
CA ASP A 327 -3.45 5.68 -0.26
C ASP A 327 -3.37 4.28 -0.92
N THR A 328 -3.38 3.23 -0.10
CA THR A 328 -3.46 1.84 -0.60
C THR A 328 -4.86 1.41 -1.02
N ARG A 329 -5.88 2.28 -0.91
CA ARG A 329 -7.32 1.98 -1.16
C ARG A 329 -7.82 0.76 -0.38
N ASP A 330 -7.69 0.80 0.93
CA ASP A 330 -7.91 -0.32 1.85
C ASP A 330 -7.12 -1.56 1.42
N PHE A 331 -5.81 -1.39 1.19
CA PHE A 331 -4.88 -2.46 0.83
C PHE A 331 -5.17 -3.16 -0.51
N LYS A 332 -5.93 -2.51 -1.41
CA LYS A 332 -6.27 -3.06 -2.74
C LYS A 332 -5.30 -2.62 -3.84
N ARG A 333 -4.51 -1.57 -3.59
CA ARG A 333 -3.63 -0.95 -4.58
C ARG A 333 -2.25 -0.67 -3.99
N ASN A 334 -1.19 -0.97 -4.76
CA ASN A 334 0.21 -0.65 -4.42
C ASN A 334 0.66 -1.10 -3.01
N VAL A 335 0.01 -2.10 -2.43
CA VAL A 335 0.31 -2.60 -1.09
C VAL A 335 1.52 -3.53 -1.09
N THR A 336 2.36 -3.41 -0.07
CA THR A 336 3.47 -4.31 0.22
C THR A 336 3.18 -5.10 1.52
N PRO A 337 3.85 -6.26 1.74
CA PRO A 337 3.75 -6.96 3.01
C PRO A 337 4.14 -6.11 4.22
N GLN A 338 5.06 -5.16 4.02
CA GLN A 338 5.48 -4.22 5.06
C GLN A 338 4.34 -3.27 5.46
N ASP A 339 3.54 -2.77 4.51
CA ASP A 339 2.39 -1.92 4.81
C ASP A 339 1.38 -2.65 5.71
N LEU A 340 1.17 -3.96 5.49
CA LEU A 340 0.32 -4.79 6.34
C LEU A 340 0.92 -4.98 7.75
N ASN A 341 2.23 -5.17 7.85
CA ASN A 341 2.91 -5.26 9.15
C ASN A 341 2.84 -3.94 9.92
N TYR A 342 2.99 -2.80 9.24
CA TYR A 342 2.83 -1.47 9.83
C TYR A 342 1.39 -1.23 10.29
N ALA A 343 0.41 -1.60 9.47
CA ALA A 343 -0.99 -1.57 9.87
C ALA A 343 -1.25 -2.44 11.10
N ALA A 344 -0.69 -3.65 11.15
CA ALA A 344 -0.80 -4.54 12.31
C ALA A 344 -0.16 -3.97 13.58
N PHE A 345 0.96 -3.25 13.45
CA PHE A 345 1.59 -2.52 14.56
C PHE A 345 0.73 -1.35 15.07
N LEU A 346 0.11 -0.58 14.16
CA LEU A 346 -0.69 0.59 14.50
C LEU A 346 -2.10 0.25 15.01
N LEU A 347 -2.66 -0.87 14.56
CA LEU A 347 -4.03 -1.29 14.86
C LEU A 347 -4.34 -1.33 16.37
N PRO A 348 -3.54 -1.98 17.25
CA PRO A 348 -3.82 -1.98 18.69
C PRO A 348 -3.64 -0.61 19.36
N LEU A 349 -2.96 0.34 18.71
CA LEU A 349 -2.74 1.69 19.21
C LEU A 349 -3.79 2.68 18.72
N THR A 350 -4.64 2.27 17.78
CA THR A 350 -5.62 3.11 17.11
C THR A 350 -6.91 3.24 17.92
N ASP A 351 -7.59 4.38 17.79
CA ASP A 351 -8.97 4.55 18.22
C ASP A 351 -9.94 4.07 17.14
N SER A 352 -10.47 2.85 17.28
CA SER A 352 -11.36 2.24 16.30
C SER A 352 -12.66 3.03 16.12
N ASP A 353 -13.27 3.51 17.21
CA ASP A 353 -14.53 4.28 17.15
C ASP A 353 -14.34 5.60 16.39
N LEU A 354 -13.18 6.24 16.61
CA LEU A 354 -12.84 7.48 15.95
C LEU A 354 -12.47 7.25 14.47
N LEU A 355 -11.73 6.18 14.16
CA LEU A 355 -11.44 5.78 12.78
C LEU A 355 -12.72 5.48 11.98
N ASP A 356 -13.67 4.79 12.59
CA ASP A 356 -14.97 4.48 11.96
C ASP A 356 -15.76 5.77 11.66
N LYS A 357 -15.76 6.73 12.59
CA LYS A 357 -16.40 8.05 12.37
C LYS A 357 -15.73 8.86 11.26
N ILE A 358 -14.41 8.74 11.11
CA ILE A 358 -13.64 9.42 10.05
C ILE A 358 -13.96 8.80 8.69
N THR A 359 -13.95 7.47 8.61
CA THR A 359 -14.13 6.71 7.37
C THR A 359 -15.60 6.59 6.95
N SER A 360 -16.54 6.96 7.82
CA SER A 360 -17.98 6.97 7.54
C SER A 360 -18.62 8.25 8.08
N PRO A 361 -18.27 9.43 7.56
CA PRO A 361 -18.82 10.69 8.03
C PRO A 361 -20.31 10.78 7.72
N SER A 362 -21.06 11.48 8.57
CA SER A 362 -22.49 11.72 8.34
C SER A 362 -22.70 12.53 7.06
N ILE A 363 -23.53 12.01 6.15
CA ILE A 363 -23.88 12.68 4.90
C ILE A 363 -25.07 13.62 5.16
N SER A 364 -25.01 14.85 4.63
CA SER A 364 -26.11 15.82 4.74
C SER A 364 -27.31 15.43 3.87
N GLN A 365 -28.53 15.82 4.29
CA GLN A 365 -29.73 15.62 3.48
C GLN A 365 -29.59 16.24 2.08
N GLU A 366 -29.01 17.44 1.99
CA GLU A 366 -28.73 18.11 0.70
C GLU A 366 -27.81 17.25 -0.19
N THR A 367 -26.76 16.66 0.36
CA THR A 367 -25.85 15.77 -0.41
C THR A 367 -26.61 14.55 -0.95
N VAL A 368 -27.46 13.92 -0.13
CA VAL A 368 -28.28 12.79 -0.55
C VAL A 368 -29.26 13.20 -1.66
N GLU A 369 -29.88 14.37 -1.55
CA GLU A 369 -30.77 14.91 -2.59
C GLU A 369 -30.02 15.20 -3.90
N ILE A 370 -28.82 15.80 -3.83
CA ILE A 370 -27.97 16.04 -5.00
C ILE A 370 -27.60 14.73 -5.69
N ILE A 371 -27.18 13.72 -4.94
CA ILE A 371 -26.89 12.38 -5.47
C ILE A 371 -28.15 11.76 -6.09
N GLY A 372 -29.30 11.87 -5.42
CA GLY A 372 -30.59 11.42 -5.93
C GLY A 372 -31.00 12.10 -7.25
N ASN A 373 -30.76 13.41 -7.37
CA ASN A 373 -30.95 14.16 -8.61
C ASN A 373 -29.98 13.68 -9.70
N ALA A 374 -28.71 13.46 -9.35
CA ALA A 374 -27.71 12.96 -10.28
C ALA A 374 -28.09 11.59 -10.85
N ILE A 375 -28.65 10.70 -10.02
CA ILE A 375 -29.17 9.40 -10.47
C ILE A 375 -30.35 9.62 -11.41
N ARG A 376 -31.36 10.40 -11.00
CA ARG A 376 -32.60 10.57 -11.77
C ARG A 376 -32.38 11.23 -13.13
N ASN A 377 -31.46 12.19 -13.21
CA ASN A 377 -31.25 13.04 -14.39
C ASN A 377 -30.12 12.56 -15.30
N ARG A 378 -29.55 11.36 -15.04
CA ARG A 378 -28.45 10.82 -15.84
C ARG A 378 -28.85 10.60 -17.30
N ARG A 379 -27.98 10.99 -18.23
CA ARG A 379 -28.08 10.71 -19.67
C ARG A 379 -26.80 10.02 -20.12
N LEU A 380 -26.92 8.82 -20.68
CA LEU A 380 -25.80 8.04 -21.19
C LEU A 380 -25.76 8.10 -22.72
N LYS A 381 -24.62 8.47 -23.30
CA LYS A 381 -24.35 8.43 -24.74
C LYS A 381 -22.94 7.87 -24.98
N SER A 382 -22.84 6.76 -25.70
CA SER A 382 -21.57 6.12 -26.12
C SER A 382 -20.50 6.02 -25.00
N GLY A 383 -20.91 5.66 -23.80
CA GLY A 383 -20.02 5.52 -22.64
C GLY A 383 -19.76 6.80 -21.83
N TYR A 384 -20.34 7.94 -22.22
CA TYR A 384 -20.30 9.19 -21.49
C TYR A 384 -21.62 9.44 -20.78
N LEU A 385 -21.56 9.62 -19.46
CA LEU A 385 -22.70 9.93 -18.62
C LEU A 385 -22.66 11.41 -18.26
N PHE A 386 -23.74 12.12 -18.56
CA PHE A 386 -23.96 13.51 -18.16
C PHE A 386 -25.10 13.57 -17.16
N SER A 387 -24.95 14.34 -16.09
CA SER A 387 -26.05 14.51 -15.13
C SER A 387 -26.11 15.90 -14.50
N ASN A 388 -27.29 16.51 -14.59
CA ASN A 388 -27.63 17.79 -13.96
C ASN A 388 -28.25 17.57 -12.58
N VAL A 389 -27.70 18.20 -11.55
CA VAL A 389 -28.27 18.11 -10.20
C VAL A 389 -29.10 19.33 -9.80
N GLY A 390 -29.20 20.34 -10.67
CA GLY A 390 -29.90 21.59 -10.44
C GLY A 390 -29.06 22.59 -9.64
N TYR A 391 -29.73 23.35 -8.78
CA TYR A 391 -29.08 24.32 -7.89
C TYR A 391 -28.40 23.62 -6.73
N ILE A 392 -27.18 24.04 -6.41
CA ILE A 392 -26.36 23.48 -5.33
C ILE A 392 -25.84 24.58 -4.43
N ARG A 393 -25.81 24.30 -3.12
CA ARG A 393 -25.02 25.09 -2.16
C ARG A 393 -23.76 24.31 -1.77
N ASN A 394 -23.89 22.98 -1.66
CA ASN A 394 -22.79 22.09 -1.37
C ASN A 394 -22.09 21.57 -2.65
N ARG A 395 -20.94 22.17 -3.00
CA ARG A 395 -20.14 21.78 -4.17
C ARG A 395 -19.52 20.38 -4.05
N ASP A 396 -19.21 19.94 -2.82
CA ASP A 396 -18.57 18.64 -2.57
C ASP A 396 -19.47 17.44 -2.84
N ALA A 397 -20.77 17.68 -3.07
CA ALA A 397 -21.71 16.64 -3.46
C ALA A 397 -21.57 16.23 -4.94
N LEU A 398 -21.06 17.10 -5.82
CA LEU A 398 -20.88 16.76 -7.25
C LEU A 398 -19.79 15.69 -7.45
N PRO A 399 -18.58 15.81 -6.85
CA PRO A 399 -17.58 14.75 -6.90
C PRO A 399 -18.12 13.40 -6.42
N GLN A 400 -18.87 13.37 -5.31
CA GLN A 400 -19.46 12.14 -4.75
C GLN A 400 -20.48 11.50 -5.70
N ALA A 401 -21.33 12.32 -6.32
CA ALA A 401 -22.26 11.83 -7.34
C ALA A 401 -21.52 11.27 -8.56
N ALA A 402 -20.44 11.93 -9.01
CA ALA A 402 -19.63 11.46 -10.13
C ALA A 402 -18.88 10.16 -9.80
N ASP A 403 -18.35 10.04 -8.58
CA ASP A 403 -17.69 8.82 -8.06
C ASP A 403 -18.66 7.63 -8.00
N MET A 404 -19.93 7.85 -7.68
CA MET A 404 -20.92 6.79 -7.74
C MET A 404 -21.30 6.45 -9.18
N LEU A 405 -21.56 7.44 -10.03
CA LEU A 405 -22.08 7.23 -11.39
C LEU A 405 -21.04 6.66 -12.36
N ILE A 406 -19.75 6.90 -12.15
CA ILE A 406 -18.68 6.27 -12.95
C ILE A 406 -18.66 4.74 -12.80
N HIS A 407 -19.22 4.19 -11.72
CA HIS A 407 -19.30 2.74 -11.51
C HIS A 407 -20.46 2.05 -12.25
N LEU A 408 -21.35 2.80 -12.88
CA LEU A 408 -22.42 2.20 -13.69
C LEU A 408 -21.85 1.43 -14.89
N GLU A 409 -22.49 0.30 -15.20
CA GLU A 409 -22.13 -0.52 -16.35
C GLU A 409 -22.24 0.29 -17.64
N GLY A 410 -21.25 0.15 -18.51
CA GLY A 410 -21.18 0.89 -19.78
C GLY A 410 -20.78 2.36 -19.64
N VAL A 411 -20.39 2.85 -18.45
CA VAL A 411 -19.91 4.23 -18.26
C VAL A 411 -18.38 4.27 -18.16
N ASN A 412 -17.76 4.98 -19.10
CA ASN A 412 -16.33 5.24 -19.17
C ASN A 412 -15.96 6.62 -18.62
N THR A 413 -16.82 7.62 -18.82
CA THR A 413 -16.67 8.97 -18.28
C THR A 413 -17.99 9.43 -17.69
N ALA A 414 -17.97 9.98 -16.48
CA ALA A 414 -19.13 10.54 -15.81
C ALA A 414 -18.87 12.02 -15.51
N LEU A 415 -19.79 12.89 -15.91
CA LEU A 415 -19.71 14.34 -15.76
C LEU A 415 -21.00 14.82 -15.07
N VAL A 416 -20.86 15.25 -13.83
CA VAL A 416 -21.96 15.72 -12.98
C VAL A 416 -21.79 17.21 -12.74
N TYR A 417 -22.86 17.97 -12.91
CA TYR A 417 -22.80 19.43 -12.85
C TYR A 417 -24.02 20.02 -12.17
N GLY A 418 -23.83 21.19 -11.56
CA GLY A 418 -24.87 21.95 -10.89
C GLY A 418 -24.58 23.44 -10.90
N ILE A 419 -25.57 24.24 -10.54
CA ILE A 419 -25.49 25.70 -10.51
C ILE A 419 -25.37 26.19 -9.07
N SER A 420 -24.26 26.85 -8.75
CA SER A 420 -24.11 27.64 -7.53
C SER A 420 -24.52 29.10 -7.78
N ASP A 421 -24.58 29.93 -6.74
CA ASP A 421 -24.99 31.33 -6.86
C ASP A 421 -24.17 32.15 -7.86
N GLN A 422 -22.92 31.77 -8.09
CA GLN A 422 -21.99 32.51 -8.95
C GLN A 422 -21.50 31.72 -10.16
N ASN A 423 -21.46 30.39 -10.08
CA ASN A 423 -20.81 29.54 -11.08
C ASN A 423 -21.64 28.31 -11.41
N ILE A 424 -21.55 27.84 -12.65
CA ILE A 424 -21.80 26.43 -12.99
C ILE A 424 -20.57 25.65 -12.55
N VAL A 425 -20.77 24.62 -11.74
CA VAL A 425 -19.71 23.77 -11.22
C VAL A 425 -19.85 22.39 -11.83
N ILE A 426 -18.76 21.85 -12.35
CA ILE A 426 -18.70 20.56 -13.03
C ILE A 426 -17.66 19.70 -12.31
N SER A 427 -18.02 18.45 -12.00
CA SER A 427 -17.09 17.42 -11.55
C SER A 427 -17.17 16.22 -12.48
N ALA A 428 -16.01 15.75 -12.93
CA ALA A 428 -15.90 14.65 -13.87
C ALA A 428 -14.98 13.54 -13.36
N ARG A 429 -15.29 12.32 -13.77
CA ARG A 429 -14.53 11.09 -13.51
C ARG A 429 -14.35 10.30 -14.79
N ASN A 430 -13.20 9.66 -14.96
CA ASN A 430 -12.85 8.92 -16.16
C ASN A 430 -12.14 7.60 -15.83
N LYS A 431 -12.52 6.55 -16.56
CA LYS A 431 -11.90 5.22 -16.57
C LYS A 431 -11.13 4.93 -17.86
N ASP A 432 -11.35 5.71 -18.93
CA ASP A 432 -10.67 5.52 -20.21
C ASP A 432 -9.25 6.07 -20.16
N ILE A 433 -8.26 5.17 -20.14
CA ILE A 433 -6.84 5.50 -20.10
C ILE A 433 -6.33 6.29 -21.32
N ARG A 434 -7.08 6.29 -22.43
CA ARG A 434 -6.71 7.01 -23.66
C ARG A 434 -7.06 8.49 -23.59
N LEU A 435 -7.90 8.88 -22.63
CA LEU A 435 -8.42 10.23 -22.49
C LEU A 435 -7.81 10.91 -21.25
N HIS A 436 -7.07 12.01 -21.43
CA HIS A 436 -6.62 12.84 -20.31
C HIS A 436 -7.73 13.84 -19.94
N LEU A 437 -8.63 13.44 -19.04
CA LEU A 437 -9.84 14.21 -18.71
C LEU A 437 -9.57 15.67 -18.33
N GLY A 438 -8.51 15.94 -17.56
CA GLY A 438 -8.11 17.31 -17.21
C GLY A 438 -7.80 18.21 -18.40
N ASN A 439 -7.21 17.64 -19.47
CA ASN A 439 -6.87 18.41 -20.68
C ASN A 439 -8.14 18.72 -21.47
N VAL A 440 -9.03 17.73 -21.59
CA VAL A 440 -10.34 17.88 -22.24
C VAL A 440 -11.16 18.96 -21.56
N MET A 441 -11.20 18.96 -20.22
CA MET A 441 -11.92 19.98 -19.45
C MET A 441 -11.31 21.37 -19.62
N ALA A 442 -9.97 21.49 -19.60
CA ALA A 442 -9.28 22.75 -19.84
C ALA A 442 -9.53 23.30 -21.25
N GLU A 443 -9.53 22.44 -22.27
CA GLU A 443 -9.83 22.83 -23.65
C GLU A 443 -11.31 23.24 -23.82
N ALA A 444 -12.22 22.48 -23.21
CA ALA A 444 -13.66 22.73 -23.29
C ALA A 444 -14.07 24.02 -22.56
N PHE A 445 -13.54 24.26 -21.37
CA PHE A 445 -14.08 25.26 -20.45
C PHE A 445 -13.09 26.36 -20.05
N GLY A 446 -11.79 26.18 -20.25
CA GLY A 446 -10.76 27.19 -19.94
C GLY A 446 -10.97 28.56 -20.59
N PRO A 447 -11.52 28.67 -21.81
CA PRO A 447 -11.81 29.99 -22.40
C PRO A 447 -12.97 30.76 -21.75
N ILE A 448 -13.81 30.11 -20.94
CA ILE A 448 -15.03 30.68 -20.34
C ILE A 448 -15.11 30.49 -18.83
N GLY A 449 -14.03 30.03 -18.21
CA GLY A 449 -13.99 29.69 -16.79
C GLY A 449 -12.67 29.04 -16.40
N GLU A 450 -12.63 28.52 -15.18
CA GLU A 450 -11.48 27.76 -14.67
C GLU A 450 -11.75 26.27 -14.88
N ALA A 451 -10.82 25.56 -15.50
CA ALA A 451 -10.98 24.13 -15.74
C ALA A 451 -9.63 23.41 -15.83
N GLY A 452 -9.60 22.18 -15.33
CA GLY A 452 -8.39 21.37 -15.31
C GLY A 452 -8.55 20.13 -14.43
N GLY A 453 -7.44 19.41 -14.25
CA GLY A 453 -7.38 18.22 -13.41
C GLY A 453 -6.38 17.20 -13.91
N HIS A 454 -6.58 15.95 -13.52
CA HIS A 454 -5.77 14.80 -13.88
C HIS A 454 -6.43 13.94 -14.97
N ALA A 455 -5.77 12.87 -15.38
CA ALA A 455 -6.30 11.95 -16.39
C ALA A 455 -7.64 11.28 -15.99
N THR A 456 -7.83 11.00 -14.69
CA THR A 456 -8.96 10.24 -14.15
C THR A 456 -10.02 11.09 -13.47
N MET A 457 -9.72 12.34 -13.13
CA MET A 457 -10.64 13.26 -12.45
C MET A 457 -10.35 14.70 -12.85
N ALA A 458 -11.40 15.49 -13.02
CA ALA A 458 -11.26 16.89 -13.40
C ALA A 458 -12.47 17.70 -12.95
N ALA A 459 -12.32 19.02 -12.92
CA ALA A 459 -13.38 19.94 -12.56
C ALA A 459 -13.37 21.17 -13.48
N ALA A 460 -14.52 21.85 -13.53
CA ALA A 460 -14.63 23.17 -14.13
C ALA A 460 -15.58 24.07 -13.32
N MET A 461 -15.27 25.36 -13.31
CA MET A 461 -16.10 26.43 -12.76
C MET A 461 -16.30 27.51 -13.82
N ILE A 462 -17.54 27.70 -14.25
CA ILE A 462 -17.91 28.66 -15.29
C ILE A 462 -18.73 29.77 -14.65
N PRO A 463 -18.23 31.02 -14.58
CA PRO A 463 -18.95 32.14 -13.99
C PRO A 463 -20.27 32.42 -14.70
N LEU A 464 -21.34 32.62 -13.92
CA LEU A 464 -22.68 32.93 -14.43
C LEU A 464 -22.73 34.26 -15.18
N SER A 465 -21.78 35.16 -14.95
CA SER A 465 -21.63 36.43 -15.67
C SER A 465 -21.47 36.28 -17.18
N TYR A 466 -20.95 35.13 -17.64
CA TYR A 466 -20.89 34.80 -19.07
C TYR A 466 -22.28 34.62 -19.71
N PHE A 467 -23.35 34.48 -18.91
CA PHE A 467 -24.71 34.18 -19.36
C PHE A 467 -25.71 35.31 -19.08
N SER A 468 -25.23 36.56 -19.02
CA SER A 468 -25.94 37.77 -18.56
C SER A 468 -27.24 38.20 -19.29
N MET A 469 -27.88 37.35 -20.10
CA MET A 469 -29.11 37.67 -20.85
C MET A 469 -30.27 36.68 -20.68
N VAL A 470 -30.47 36.08 -19.51
CA VAL A 470 -31.65 35.21 -19.28
C VAL A 470 -32.41 35.68 -18.04
N LYS A 471 -33.66 36.14 -18.26
CA LYS A 471 -34.54 36.70 -17.21
C LYS A 471 -35.26 35.63 -16.37
N GLU A 472 -35.28 34.37 -16.83
CA GLU A 472 -35.95 33.26 -16.13
C GLU A 472 -34.94 32.20 -15.68
N LYS A 473 -34.88 31.95 -14.36
CA LYS A 473 -33.91 31.07 -13.71
C LYS A 473 -34.12 29.57 -13.97
N GLU A 474 -35.31 29.16 -14.41
CA GLU A 474 -35.66 27.75 -14.59
C GLU A 474 -35.39 27.23 -16.02
N GLY A 475 -35.50 28.09 -17.05
CA GLY A 475 -35.09 27.78 -18.43
C GLY A 475 -33.59 27.94 -18.71
N LEU A 476 -32.86 28.56 -17.76
CA LEU A 476 -31.41 28.82 -17.84
C LEU A 476 -30.60 27.53 -17.94
N LEU A 477 -31.05 26.46 -17.27
CA LEU A 477 -30.38 25.15 -17.22
C LEU A 477 -30.28 24.54 -18.62
N ASP A 478 -31.39 24.34 -19.32
CA ASP A 478 -31.37 23.69 -20.64
C ASP A 478 -30.72 24.57 -21.73
N LEU A 479 -30.97 25.89 -21.70
CA LEU A 479 -30.46 26.83 -22.71
C LEU A 479 -28.95 27.05 -22.67
N ILE A 480 -28.32 26.89 -21.50
CA ILE A 480 -26.89 27.16 -21.32
C ILE A 480 -26.08 25.86 -21.28
N ILE A 481 -26.63 24.82 -20.66
CA ILE A 481 -25.88 23.60 -20.37
C ILE A 481 -25.77 22.72 -21.60
N ASP A 482 -26.81 22.60 -22.43
CA ASP A 482 -26.74 21.79 -23.65
C ASP A 482 -25.64 22.27 -24.62
N PRO A 483 -25.46 23.59 -24.88
CA PRO A 483 -24.30 24.09 -25.62
C PRO A 483 -22.94 23.80 -24.96
N ILE A 484 -22.85 23.91 -23.64
CA ILE A 484 -21.63 23.63 -22.87
C ILE A 484 -21.26 22.14 -22.98
N LEU A 485 -22.22 21.25 -22.81
CA LEU A 485 -22.03 19.80 -22.96
C LEU A 485 -21.76 19.42 -24.41
N LYS A 486 -22.33 20.13 -25.38
CA LYS A 486 -22.02 19.93 -26.80
C LYS A 486 -20.56 20.27 -27.10
N ARG A 487 -20.02 21.32 -26.49
CA ARG A 487 -18.59 21.66 -26.63
C ARG A 487 -17.69 20.54 -26.11
N PHE A 488 -18.01 19.97 -24.95
CA PHE A 488 -17.32 18.80 -24.44
C PHE A 488 -17.48 17.60 -25.39
N SER A 489 -18.72 17.31 -25.81
CA SER A 489 -19.08 16.20 -26.70
C SER A 489 -18.33 16.24 -28.03
N SER A 490 -18.17 17.43 -28.63
CA SER A 490 -17.40 17.63 -29.85
C SER A 490 -15.92 17.30 -29.67
N ILE A 491 -15.30 17.72 -28.56
CA ILE A 491 -13.88 17.44 -28.27
C ILE A 491 -13.66 15.93 -28.08
N VAL A 492 -14.61 15.23 -27.45
CA VAL A 492 -14.52 13.78 -27.24
C VAL A 492 -15.05 12.94 -28.40
N GLY A 493 -15.47 13.57 -29.52
CA GLY A 493 -15.90 12.88 -30.74
C GLY A 493 -17.31 12.28 -30.72
N LEU A 494 -18.19 12.72 -29.82
CA LEU A 494 -19.57 12.21 -29.68
C LEU A 494 -20.56 12.73 -30.74
N ASP A 495 -20.17 13.73 -31.53
CA ASP A 495 -21.02 14.37 -32.54
C ASP A 495 -20.94 13.67 -33.92
N ASP A 496 -19.94 12.80 -34.16
CA ASP A 496 -19.73 12.13 -35.45
C ASP A 496 -20.48 10.78 -35.59
N GLU A 497 -21.01 10.22 -34.49
CA GLU A 497 -21.74 8.95 -34.51
C GLU A 497 -23.23 9.09 -34.95
N ASP A 498 -23.82 10.28 -34.87
CA ASP A 498 -25.21 10.52 -35.29
C ASP A 498 -25.36 10.70 -36.83
N LYS A 499 -24.28 10.52 -37.60
CA LYS A 499 -24.23 10.66 -39.07
C LYS A 499 -24.01 9.34 -39.84
N GLN A 500 -24.04 8.18 -39.18
CA GLN A 500 -23.96 6.87 -39.84
C GLN A 500 -25.27 6.09 -39.80
#